data_AF-A0A961QW21-F1
#
_entry.id   AF-A0A961QW21-F1
#
_cell.length_a   1.000
_cell.length_b   1.000
_cell.length_c   1.000
_cell.angle_alpha   90.00
_cell.angle_beta   90.00
_cell.angle_gamma   90.00
#
_symmetry.space_group_name_H-M   'P 1'
#
loop_
_entity.id
_entity.type
_entity.pdbx_description
1 polymer ?
#
loop_
_entity_poly.entity_id
_entity_poly.type
_entity_poly.pdbx_seq_one_letter_code
_entity_poly.pdbx_strand_id
1 'polypeptide(L)'
;MEPFTKLTGIAAPMPLVNIDTDMIIPKGFLKTIKRSGLGVNLFDEMRYDRQGKEIPDFVLNKPQYRDAQILVAGDNFGCGSSREHAPWALLDFGIRCV
;
A
#
# COMPACT_ATOMS: atom_id res chain seq x y z
N MET A 1 -12.78 3.29 14.47
CA MET A 1 -13.01 2.88 13.06
C MET A 1 -13.96 3.88 12.48
N GLU A 2 -13.58 4.50 11.37
CA GLU A 2 -14.46 5.43 10.65
C GLU A 2 -15.54 4.65 9.90
N PRO A 3 -16.83 5.03 9.99
CA PRO A 3 -17.87 4.42 9.17
C PRO A 3 -17.53 4.53 7.68
N PHE A 4 -17.58 3.41 6.96
CA PHE A 4 -17.36 3.38 5.52
C PHE A 4 -18.71 3.27 4.82
N THR A 5 -19.24 4.39 4.32
CA THR A 5 -20.57 4.44 3.67
C THR A 5 -20.47 4.65 2.15
N LYS A 6 -19.69 5.65 1.73
CA LYS A 6 -19.42 5.96 0.32
C LYS A 6 -17.99 6.48 0.18
N LEU A 7 -17.30 6.05 -0.87
CA LEU A 7 -15.99 6.56 -1.25
C LEU A 7 -16.04 7.00 -2.72
N THR A 8 -15.66 8.25 -2.98
CA THR A 8 -15.33 8.75 -4.32
C THR A 8 -13.90 9.24 -4.25
N GLY A 9 -13.01 8.67 -5.07
CA GLY A 9 -11.60 9.01 -5.03
C GLY A 9 -10.86 8.50 -6.27
N ILE A 10 -9.59 8.86 -6.37
CA ILE A 10 -8.73 8.40 -7.46
C ILE A 10 -8.46 6.90 -7.29
N ALA A 11 -8.61 6.16 -8.38
CA ALA A 11 -8.30 4.73 -8.47
C ALA A 11 -6.96 4.50 -9.17
N ALA A 12 -6.02 3.87 -8.49
CA ALA A 12 -4.72 3.49 -9.03
C ALA A 12 -4.75 2.03 -9.54
N PRO A 13 -4.42 1.77 -10.81
CA PRO A 13 -4.37 0.41 -11.34
C PRO A 13 -3.10 -0.31 -10.88
N MET A 14 -3.25 -1.49 -10.26
CA MET A 14 -2.16 -2.38 -9.86
C MET A 14 -2.37 -3.76 -10.49
N PRO A 15 -2.05 -3.94 -11.78
CA PRO A 15 -2.35 -5.16 -12.54
C PRO A 15 -1.38 -6.31 -12.20
N LEU A 16 -1.24 -6.62 -10.90
CA LEU A 16 -0.42 -7.70 -10.37
C LEU A 16 -1.31 -8.64 -9.57
N VAL A 17 -1.10 -9.94 -9.78
CA VAL A 17 -1.72 -11.02 -9.00
C VAL A 17 -0.80 -11.43 -7.86
N ASN A 18 -1.36 -12.04 -6.81
CA ASN A 18 -0.61 -12.57 -5.66
C ASN A 18 0.29 -11.52 -4.97
N ILE A 19 -0.20 -10.29 -4.84
CA ILE A 19 0.47 -9.31 -3.99
C ILE A 19 0.36 -9.80 -2.55
N ASP A 20 1.47 -10.28 -2.00
CA ASP A 20 1.52 -10.83 -0.64
C ASP A 20 1.77 -9.75 0.44
N THR A 21 1.68 -10.15 1.70
CA THR A 21 1.87 -9.25 2.85
C THR A 21 3.30 -8.73 3.02
N ASP A 22 4.32 -9.41 2.48
CA ASP A 22 5.70 -8.90 2.43
C ASP A 22 5.86 -7.83 1.35
N MET A 23 5.21 -8.00 0.19
CA MET A 23 5.14 -6.97 -0.84
C MET A 23 4.42 -5.72 -0.35
N ILE A 24 3.30 -5.87 0.38
CA ILE A 24 2.55 -4.73 0.92
C ILE A 24 3.40 -3.96 1.94
N ILE A 25 4.06 -4.65 2.87
CA ILE A 25 4.98 -4.02 3.81
C ILE A 25 6.05 -5.03 4.25
N PRO A 26 7.34 -4.79 3.95
CA PRO A 26 8.40 -5.73 4.30
C PRO A 26 8.55 -5.97 5.81
N LYS A 27 8.98 -7.19 6.16
CA LYS A 27 9.16 -7.62 7.56
C LYS A 27 10.07 -6.72 8.42
N GLY A 28 10.98 -5.99 7.79
CA GLY A 28 11.89 -5.06 8.46
C GLY A 28 11.17 -3.94 9.23
N PHE A 29 9.96 -3.58 8.80
CA PHE A 29 9.18 -2.48 9.35
C PHE A 29 8.19 -2.89 10.45
N LEU A 30 8.11 -4.19 10.79
CA LEU A 30 7.09 -4.74 11.70
C LEU A 30 7.45 -4.66 13.19
N LYS A 31 8.54 -3.95 13.52
CA LYS A 31 9.02 -3.82 14.91
C LYS A 31 8.19 -2.84 15.75
N THR A 32 7.38 -2.01 15.10
CA THR A 32 6.54 -1.02 15.76
C THR A 32 5.17 -1.59 16.13
N ILE A 33 4.64 -1.14 17.26
CA ILE A 33 3.25 -1.37 17.68
C ILE A 33 2.32 -0.21 17.29
N LYS A 34 2.88 0.88 16.77
CA LYS A 34 2.09 2.04 16.31
C LYS A 34 1.44 1.70 14.97
N ARG A 35 0.19 2.13 14.82
CA ARG A 35 -0.59 1.98 13.59
C ARG A 35 -0.31 3.07 12.54
N SER A 36 0.44 4.11 12.90
CA SER A 36 0.79 5.26 12.05
C SER A 36 2.28 5.30 11.71
N GLY A 37 2.62 6.04 10.66
CA GLY A 37 3.99 6.15 10.12
C GLY A 37 4.42 4.93 9.30
N LEU A 38 3.47 4.08 8.91
CA LEU A 38 3.68 2.88 8.11
C LEU A 38 3.46 3.13 6.62
N GLY A 39 2.67 4.14 6.24
CA GLY A 39 2.34 4.45 4.85
C GLY A 39 3.57 4.78 4.00
N VAL A 40 4.61 5.36 4.59
CA VAL A 40 5.89 5.58 3.90
C VAL A 40 6.54 4.28 3.44
N ASN A 41 6.32 3.17 4.15
CA ASN A 41 6.90 1.85 3.85
C ASN A 41 5.94 0.93 3.08
N LEU A 42 4.74 1.40 2.71
CA LEU A 42 3.83 0.66 1.86
C LEU A 42 4.54 0.37 0.53
N PHE A 43 4.54 -0.88 0.05
CA PHE A 43 5.20 -1.32 -1.19
C PHE A 43 6.67 -0.90 -1.31
N ASP A 44 7.41 -0.83 -0.20
CA ASP A 44 8.77 -0.28 -0.13
C ASP A 44 9.71 -0.77 -1.25
N GLU A 45 9.80 -2.09 -1.45
CA GLU A 45 10.67 -2.71 -2.46
C GLU A 45 10.28 -2.37 -3.92
N MET A 46 9.03 -1.94 -4.14
CA MET A 46 8.53 -1.51 -5.45
C MET A 46 8.52 0.02 -5.58
N ARG A 47 8.42 0.74 -4.46
CA ARG A 47 8.30 2.20 -4.42
C ARG A 47 9.63 2.90 -4.41
N TYR A 48 10.68 2.33 -3.84
CA TYR A 48 11.97 3.00 -3.68
C TYR A 48 13.12 2.22 -4.30
N ASP A 49 14.12 2.94 -4.78
CA ASP A 49 15.41 2.38 -5.17
C ASP A 49 16.33 2.17 -3.96
N ARG A 50 17.54 1.65 -4.20
CA ARG A 50 18.53 1.38 -3.14
C ARG A 50 19.04 2.64 -2.43
N GLN A 51 18.82 3.82 -3.00
CA GLN A 51 19.18 5.11 -2.41
C GLN A 51 18.00 5.73 -1.65
N GLY A 52 16.85 5.04 -1.58
CA GLY A 52 15.63 5.52 -0.94
C GLY A 52 14.85 6.52 -1.79
N LYS A 53 15.16 6.65 -3.09
CA LYS A 53 14.42 7.54 -3.99
C LYS A 53 13.26 6.80 -4.61
N GLU A 54 12.13 7.49 -4.74
CA GLU A 54 10.94 6.92 -5.37
C GLU A 54 11.17 6.56 -6.84
N ILE A 55 10.76 5.34 -7.21
CA ILE A 55 10.78 4.84 -8.58
C ILE A 55 9.60 5.46 -9.33
N PRO A 56 9.81 6.33 -10.34
CA PRO A 56 8.73 7.08 -10.98
C PRO A 56 7.70 6.20 -11.70
N ASP A 57 8.10 5.01 -12.12
CA ASP A 57 7.25 4.09 -12.89
C ASP A 57 6.26 3.31 -12.01
N PHE A 58 6.51 3.23 -10.70
CA PHE A 58 5.58 2.59 -9.79
C PHE A 58 4.28 3.40 -9.71
N VAL A 59 3.13 2.73 -9.78
CA VAL A 59 1.82 3.40 -9.98
C VAL A 59 1.54 4.46 -8.92
N LEU A 60 1.72 4.16 -7.63
CA LEU A 60 1.46 5.11 -6.54
C LEU A 60 2.50 6.24 -6.45
N ASN A 61 3.57 6.16 -7.25
CA ASN A 61 4.56 7.23 -7.37
C ASN A 61 4.25 8.22 -8.51
N LYS A 62 3.30 7.90 -9.40
CA LYS A 62 2.94 8.79 -10.50
C LYS A 62 2.07 9.94 -9.99
N PRO A 63 2.27 11.19 -10.47
CA PRO A 63 1.55 12.37 -9.99
C PRO A 63 0.02 12.21 -9.96
N GLN A 64 -0.55 11.50 -10.94
CA GLN A 64 -1.99 11.32 -11.10
C GLN A 64 -2.59 10.35 -10.06
N TYR A 65 -1.76 9.56 -9.37
CA TYR A 65 -2.18 8.55 -8.39
C TYR A 65 -1.66 8.84 -6.98
N ARG A 66 -1.04 9.99 -6.75
CA ARG A 66 -0.49 10.35 -5.42
C ARG A 66 -1.53 10.41 -4.33
N ASP A 67 -2.71 10.91 -4.67
CA ASP A 67 -3.87 10.99 -3.78
C ASP A 67 -4.85 9.83 -4.03
N ALA A 68 -4.37 8.70 -4.55
CA ALA A 68 -5.20 7.52 -4.74
C ALA A 68 -5.75 7.02 -3.41
N GLN A 69 -7.05 6.76 -3.40
CA GLN A 69 -7.75 6.17 -2.25
C GLN A 69 -8.25 4.76 -2.55
N ILE A 70 -8.27 4.39 -3.83
CA ILE A 70 -8.74 3.11 -4.32
C ILE A 70 -7.57 2.45 -5.06
N LEU A 71 -7.26 1.21 -4.72
CA LEU A 71 -6.32 0.38 -5.47
C LEU A 71 -7.13 -0.64 -6.26
N VAL A 72 -6.85 -0.81 -7.54
CA VAL A 72 -7.49 -1.86 -8.37
C VAL A 72 -6.45 -2.94 -8.61
N ALA A 73 -6.46 -3.97 -7.78
CA ALA A 73 -5.49 -5.05 -7.79
C ALA A 73 -5.96 -6.29 -8.58
N GLY A 74 -5.03 -7.19 -8.90
CA GLY A 74 -5.35 -8.52 -9.42
C GLY A 74 -5.73 -9.52 -8.32
N ASP A 75 -5.98 -10.76 -8.73
CA ASP A 75 -6.41 -11.85 -7.84
C ASP A 75 -5.44 -12.10 -6.68
N ASN A 76 -6.00 -12.58 -5.57
CA ASN A 76 -5.26 -13.03 -4.38
C ASN A 76 -4.40 -11.94 -3.71
N PHE A 77 -4.90 -10.70 -3.70
CA PHE A 77 -4.29 -9.59 -2.96
C PHE A 77 -4.29 -9.82 -1.45
N GLY A 78 -3.17 -9.55 -0.79
CA GLY A 78 -2.98 -9.72 0.65
C GLY A 78 -2.70 -11.16 1.07
N CYS A 79 -2.29 -12.04 0.15
CA CYS A 79 -1.95 -13.43 0.47
C CYS A 79 -0.66 -13.55 1.31
N GLY A 80 -0.35 -14.76 1.76
CA GLY A 80 0.88 -15.06 2.50
C GLY A 80 0.71 -14.96 4.02
N SER A 81 1.77 -14.50 4.71
CA SER A 81 1.81 -14.52 6.18
C SER A 81 0.80 -13.56 6.81
N SER A 82 0.20 -13.94 7.95
CA SER A 82 -0.66 -13.04 8.71
C SER A 82 0.14 -11.83 9.21
N ARG A 83 -0.33 -10.62 8.88
CA ARG A 83 0.39 -9.37 9.13
C ARG A 83 -0.56 -8.18 9.27
N GLU A 84 -0.81 -7.77 10.52
CA GLU A 84 -1.70 -6.63 10.80
C GLU A 84 -1.16 -5.29 10.28
N HIS A 85 0.16 -5.17 10.12
CA HIS A 85 0.77 -3.96 9.58
C HIS A 85 0.42 -3.72 8.11
N ALA A 86 0.05 -4.75 7.34
CA ALA A 86 -0.30 -4.59 5.92
C ALA A 86 -1.54 -3.68 5.72
N PRO A 87 -2.70 -3.95 6.34
CA PRO A 87 -3.84 -3.03 6.26
C PRO A 87 -3.57 -1.67 6.94
N TRP A 88 -2.70 -1.60 7.96
CA TRP A 88 -2.31 -0.31 8.55
C TRP A 88 -1.48 0.54 7.59
N ALA A 89 -0.52 -0.04 6.88
CA ALA A 89 0.29 0.67 5.88
C ALA A 89 -0.56 1.20 4.72
N LEU A 90 -1.52 0.39 4.24
CA LEU A 90 -2.48 0.82 3.22
C LEU A 90 -3.28 2.03 3.70
N LEU A 91 -3.87 1.94 4.89
CA LEU A 91 -4.70 3.00 5.45
C LEU A 91 -3.91 4.28 5.74
N ASP A 92 -2.71 4.14 6.32
CA ASP A 92 -1.84 5.26 6.69
C ASP A 92 -1.23 5.95 5.44
N PHE A 93 -1.09 5.25 4.33
CA PHE A 93 -0.78 5.85 3.03
C PHE A 93 -1.97 6.63 2.43
N GLY A 94 -3.19 6.23 2.79
CA GLY A 94 -4.43 6.85 2.28
C GLY A 94 -5.30 5.92 1.43
N ILE A 95 -4.90 4.65 1.23
CA ILE A 95 -5.73 3.65 0.56
C ILE A 95 -6.88 3.26 1.49
N ARG A 96 -8.10 3.44 1.00
CA ARG A 96 -9.35 3.19 1.73
C ARG A 96 -10.10 1.99 1.19
N CYS A 97 -9.85 1.60 -0.06
CA CYS A 97 -10.48 0.49 -0.74
C CYS A 97 -9.44 -0.20 -1.64
N VAL A 98 -9.46 -1.52 -1.68
CA VAL A 98 -8.67 -2.37 -2.59
C VAL A 98 -9.65 -3.33 -3.26
#